data_AF-I4FL39-F1
#
_entry.id   AF-I4FL39-F1
#
_cell.length_a   1.000
_cell.length_b   1.000
_cell.length_c   1.000
_cell.angle_alpha   90.00
_cell.angle_beta   90.00
_cell.angle_gamma   90.00
#
_symmetry.space_group_name_H-M   'P 1'
#
loop_
_entity.id
_entity.type
_entity.pdbx_description
1 polymer ?
#
loop_
_entity_poly.entity_id
_entity_poly.type
_entity_poly.pdbx_seq_one_letter_code
_entity_poly.pdbx_strand_id
1 'polypeptide(L)'
;MHNNYRRAEYHRVKQNIIPKILRVQKDANNNIQCLLEASNLFAAQLMISFYYTDEDGFEVLIGEGFVKNVQSDQKIQTVLDQPEAGYQNVLDRLANNEDKIIQRIKVKPSIYKK
;
A
#
# COMPACT_ATOMS: atom_id res chain seq x y z
N MET A 1 -26.00 5.09 26.54
CA MET A 1 -26.00 4.61 25.14
C MET A 1 -25.13 5.44 24.16
N HIS A 2 -24.59 6.60 24.57
CA HIS A 2 -23.79 7.50 23.69
C HIS A 2 -22.33 7.08 23.41
N ASN A 3 -21.79 6.07 24.12
CA ASN A 3 -20.34 5.78 24.09
C ASN A 3 -19.92 4.76 23.02
N ASN A 4 -20.87 3.94 22.52
CA ASN A 4 -20.57 2.88 21.54
C ASN A 4 -20.47 3.42 20.11
N TYR A 5 -21.22 4.46 19.76
CA TYR A 5 -21.19 5.10 18.43
C TYR A 5 -19.84 5.79 18.15
N ARG A 6 -19.28 6.47 19.15
CA ARG A 6 -17.98 7.17 19.03
C ARG A 6 -16.82 6.21 18.77
N ARG A 7 -16.85 5.02 19.38
CA ARG A 7 -15.86 3.96 19.12
C ARG A 7 -16.02 3.36 17.73
N ALA A 8 -17.25 3.10 17.27
CA ALA A 8 -17.50 2.55 15.94
C ALA A 8 -17.09 3.52 14.82
N GLU A 9 -17.36 4.82 14.97
CA GLU A 9 -16.84 5.85 14.07
C GLU A 9 -15.31 5.92 14.09
N TYR A 10 -14.68 5.88 15.27
CA TYR A 10 -13.23 5.91 15.38
C TYR A 10 -12.55 4.71 14.67
N HIS A 11 -13.15 3.52 14.73
CA HIS A 11 -12.66 2.34 14.01
C HIS A 11 -12.93 2.43 12.50
N ARG A 12 -14.08 2.97 12.08
CA ARG A 12 -14.40 3.23 10.66
C ARG A 12 -13.46 4.26 10.05
N VAL A 13 -13.17 5.34 10.76
CA VAL A 13 -12.21 6.37 10.33
C VAL A 13 -10.81 5.77 10.23
N LYS A 14 -10.37 4.96 11.22
CA LYS A 14 -9.07 4.26 11.16
C LYS A 14 -8.93 3.26 10.00
N GLN A 15 -10.00 2.53 9.66
CA GLN A 15 -9.95 1.57 8.56
C GLN A 15 -9.88 2.23 7.18
N ASN A 16 -10.29 3.50 7.05
CA ASN A 16 -10.26 4.27 5.80
C ASN A 16 -9.03 5.17 5.64
N ILE A 17 -8.01 5.03 6.49
CA ILE A 17 -6.80 5.87 6.42
C ILE A 17 -5.81 5.33 5.37
N ILE A 18 -5.72 4.00 5.26
CA ILE A 18 -4.77 3.33 4.35
C ILE A 18 -5.52 3.01 3.05
N PRO A 19 -5.12 3.60 1.91
CA PRO A 19 -5.80 3.36 0.64
C PRO A 19 -5.59 1.92 0.18
N LYS A 20 -6.62 1.30 -0.40
CA LYS A 20 -6.50 -0.04 -0.99
C LYS A 20 -5.77 0.01 -2.31
N ILE A 21 -5.10 -1.09 -2.65
CA ILE A 21 -4.60 -1.32 -4.01
C ILE A 21 -5.79 -1.71 -4.89
N LEU A 22 -6.00 -0.95 -5.95
CA LEU A 22 -7.04 -1.15 -6.97
C LEU A 22 -6.54 -2.01 -8.13
N ARG A 23 -5.25 -1.89 -8.48
CA ARG A 23 -4.63 -2.59 -9.60
C ARG A 23 -3.12 -2.62 -9.44
N VAL A 24 -2.49 -3.66 -9.97
CA VAL A 24 -1.03 -3.77 -10.08
C VAL A 24 -0.63 -3.93 -11.55
N GLN A 25 0.54 -3.43 -11.93
CA GLN A 25 1.16 -3.71 -13.22
C GLN A 25 2.69 -3.60 -13.09
N LYS A 26 3.42 -4.06 -14.10
CA LYS A 26 4.85 -3.74 -14.23
C LYS A 26 5.03 -2.45 -15.01
N ASP A 27 5.98 -1.62 -14.60
CA ASP A 27 6.40 -0.46 -15.38
C ASP A 27 7.46 -0.84 -16.44
N ALA A 28 7.96 0.14 -17.19
CA ALA A 28 8.96 -0.08 -18.25
C ALA A 28 10.29 -0.66 -17.74
N ASN A 29 10.59 -0.53 -16.44
CA ASN A 29 11.79 -1.05 -15.80
C ASN A 29 11.53 -2.38 -15.07
N ASN A 30 10.37 -3.01 -15.29
CA ASN A 30 9.89 -4.19 -14.57
C ASN A 30 9.65 -3.98 -13.07
N ASN A 31 9.60 -2.73 -12.59
CA ASN A 31 9.23 -2.45 -11.21
C ASN A 31 7.73 -2.68 -11.00
N ILE A 32 7.33 -3.01 -9.77
CA ILE A 32 5.91 -3.19 -9.44
C ILE A 32 5.28 -1.81 -9.25
N GLN A 33 4.33 -1.49 -10.11
CA GLN A 33 3.54 -0.27 -10.04
C GLN A 33 2.13 -0.59 -9.52
N CYS A 34 1.70 0.12 -8.49
CA CYS A 34 0.35 -0.02 -7.93
C CYS A 34 -0.47 1.24 -8.17
N LEU A 35 -1.77 1.03 -8.39
CA LEU A 35 -2.79 2.08 -8.35
C LEU A 35 -3.54 1.95 -7.05
N LEU A 36 -3.55 3.01 -6.23
CA LEU A 36 -4.25 3.04 -4.96
C LEU A 36 -5.52 3.88 -5.04
N GLU A 37 -6.47 3.62 -4.14
CA GLU A 37 -7.56 4.54 -3.83
C GLU A 37 -7.02 5.94 -3.46
N ALA A 38 -7.86 6.96 -3.62
CA ALA A 38 -7.51 8.32 -3.24
C ALA A 38 -7.24 8.44 -1.74
N SER A 39 -6.19 9.17 -1.35
CA SER A 39 -5.88 9.46 0.04
C SER A 39 -5.09 10.76 0.16
N ASN A 40 -5.48 11.59 1.13
CA ASN A 40 -4.81 12.86 1.44
C ASN A 40 -3.47 12.66 2.19
N LEU A 41 -3.12 11.43 2.54
CA LEU A 41 -1.84 11.12 3.19
C LEU A 41 -0.67 11.00 2.22
N PHE A 42 -0.93 10.97 0.92
CA PHE A 42 0.07 10.75 -0.12
C PHE A 42 0.20 11.98 -0.99
N ALA A 43 1.44 12.32 -1.33
CA ALA A 43 1.78 13.38 -2.27
C ALA A 43 2.79 12.82 -3.28
N ALA A 44 2.90 13.46 -4.45
CA ALA A 44 3.90 13.06 -5.44
C ALA A 44 5.32 13.09 -4.84
N GLN A 45 6.16 12.14 -5.25
CA GLN A 45 7.54 11.93 -4.77
C GLN A 45 7.65 11.57 -3.28
N LEU A 46 6.54 11.36 -2.57
CA LEU A 46 6.56 10.88 -1.20
C LEU A 46 7.11 9.45 -1.16
N MET A 47 8.00 9.20 -0.21
CA MET A 47 8.49 7.85 0.08
C MET A 47 7.45 7.00 0.79
N ILE A 48 7.42 5.73 0.44
CA ILE A 48 6.44 4.77 0.94
C ILE A 48 7.09 3.43 1.23
N SER A 49 6.42 2.65 2.06
CA SER A 49 6.78 1.25 2.33
C SER A 49 5.58 0.35 2.06
N PHE A 50 5.90 -0.83 1.53
CA PHE A 50 4.96 -1.91 1.25
C PHE A 50 5.07 -2.96 2.36
N TYR A 51 3.94 -3.26 2.98
CA TYR A 51 3.83 -4.27 4.02
C TYR A 51 2.93 -5.41 3.55
N TYR A 52 3.34 -6.66 3.81
CA TYR A 52 2.50 -7.84 3.65
C TYR A 52 1.99 -8.30 5.01
N THR A 53 0.72 -8.70 5.08
CA THR A 53 0.14 -9.35 6.26
C THR A 53 0.13 -10.87 6.04
N ASP A 54 0.90 -11.61 6.83
CA ASP A 54 0.99 -13.06 6.73
C ASP A 54 -0.27 -13.78 7.26
N GLU A 55 -0.24 -15.11 7.29
CA GLU A 55 -1.39 -15.94 7.71
C GLU A 55 -1.72 -15.79 9.20
N ASP A 56 -0.73 -15.46 10.02
CA ASP A 56 -0.88 -15.24 11.46
C ASP A 56 -1.26 -13.78 11.79
N GLY A 57 -1.36 -12.93 10.76
CA GLY A 57 -1.74 -11.52 10.90
C GLY A 57 -0.56 -10.59 11.16
N PHE A 58 0.68 -11.04 11.00
CA PHE A 58 1.87 -10.24 11.22
C PHE A 58 2.17 -9.36 10.00
N GLU A 59 2.39 -8.07 10.23
CA GLU A 59 2.74 -7.10 9.17
C GLU A 59 4.26 -7.01 9.00
N VAL A 60 4.75 -7.45 7.84
CA VAL A 60 6.18 -7.45 7.50
C VAL A 60 6.48 -6.48 6.37
N LEU A 61 7.59 -5.76 6.47
CA LEU A 61 8.10 -4.93 5.38
C LEU A 61 8.57 -5.86 4.24
N ILE A 62 8.05 -5.63 3.03
CA ILE A 62 8.41 -6.42 1.83
C ILE A 62 9.07 -5.59 0.73
N GLY A 63 9.15 -4.27 0.93
CA GLY A 63 9.85 -3.38 0.01
C GLY A 63 9.52 -1.92 0.27
N GLU A 64 10.33 -1.08 -0.35
CA GLU A 64 10.20 0.37 -0.32
C GLU A 64 10.00 0.91 -1.74
N GLY A 65 9.59 2.18 -1.79
CA GLY A 65 9.28 2.82 -3.04
C GLY A 65 8.88 4.29 -2.87
N PHE A 66 8.20 4.80 -3.89
CA PHE A 66 7.74 6.18 -3.91
C PHE A 66 6.41 6.36 -4.64
N VAL A 67 5.73 7.47 -4.35
CA VAL A 67 4.58 7.93 -5.11
C VAL A 67 5.07 8.56 -6.41
N LYS A 68 4.78 7.91 -7.54
CA LYS A 68 5.13 8.41 -8.88
C LYS A 68 4.25 9.58 -9.30
N ASN A 69 2.94 9.50 -9.02
CA ASN A 69 1.98 10.54 -9.40
C ASN A 69 0.71 10.46 -8.54
N VAL A 70 0.04 11.60 -8.36
CA VAL A 70 -1.36 11.67 -7.92
C VAL A 70 -2.17 12.13 -9.13
N GLN A 71 -3.11 11.30 -9.58
CA GLN A 71 -3.88 11.54 -10.80
C GLN A 71 -4.91 12.65 -10.62
N SER A 72 -5.49 13.13 -11.72
CA SER A 72 -6.58 14.11 -11.70
C SER A 72 -7.83 13.62 -10.96
N ASP A 73 -8.05 12.30 -10.91
CA ASP A 73 -9.12 11.66 -10.12
C ASP A 73 -8.69 11.31 -8.68
N GLN A 74 -7.56 11.86 -8.22
CA GLN A 74 -6.96 11.67 -6.91
C GLN A 74 -6.44 10.26 -6.61
N LYS A 75 -6.55 9.31 -7.54
CA LYS A 75 -5.93 7.99 -7.36
C LYS A 75 -4.41 8.12 -7.37
N ILE A 76 -3.77 7.30 -6.56
CA ILE A 76 -2.33 7.41 -6.31
C ILE A 76 -1.61 6.33 -7.12
N GLN A 77 -0.61 6.73 -7.90
CA GLN A 77 0.30 5.79 -8.56
C GLN A 77 1.58 5.67 -7.75
N THR A 78 1.93 4.45 -7.37
CA THR A 78 3.14 4.16 -6.60
C THR A 78 4.04 3.18 -7.34
N VAL A 79 5.33 3.25 -7.09
CA VAL A 79 6.33 2.31 -7.60
C VAL A 79 7.05 1.68 -6.41
N LEU A 80 7.17 0.36 -6.41
CA LEU A 80 8.07 -0.40 -5.53
C LEU A 80 9.35 -0.65 -6.32
N ASP A 81 10.44 -0.01 -5.92
CA ASP A 81 11.75 -0.06 -6.60
C ASP A 81 12.85 -0.69 -5.73
N GLN A 82 12.59 -0.89 -4.44
CA GLN A 82 13.52 -1.51 -3.50
C GLN A 82 12.83 -2.72 -2.84
N PRO A 83 12.76 -3.87 -3.53
CA PRO A 83 12.16 -5.08 -2.97
C PRO A 83 13.04 -5.69 -1.87
N GLU A 84 12.40 -6.23 -0.83
CA GLU A 84 13.09 -7.03 0.18
C GLU A 84 13.33 -8.45 -0.33
N ALA A 85 14.59 -8.87 -0.34
CA ALA A 85 15.02 -10.14 -0.98
C ALA A 85 14.29 -11.39 -0.43
N GLY A 86 13.88 -11.38 0.83
CA GLY A 86 13.16 -12.48 1.48
C GLY A 86 11.72 -12.70 1.00
N TYR A 87 11.15 -11.78 0.22
CA TYR A 87 9.72 -11.76 -0.12
C TYR A 87 9.44 -11.87 -1.63
N GLN A 88 10.41 -12.34 -2.43
CA GLN A 88 10.26 -12.45 -3.88
C GLN A 88 8.99 -13.20 -4.30
N ASN A 89 8.66 -14.31 -3.65
CA ASN A 89 7.43 -15.07 -3.94
C ASN A 89 6.14 -14.24 -3.74
N VAL A 90 6.10 -13.40 -2.70
CA VAL A 90 4.94 -12.51 -2.45
C VAL A 90 4.90 -11.41 -3.51
N LEU A 91 6.06 -10.84 -3.85
CA LEU A 91 6.20 -9.80 -4.86
C LEU A 91 5.83 -10.28 -6.26
N ASP A 92 6.20 -11.50 -6.63
CA ASP A 92 5.84 -12.11 -7.92
C ASP A 92 4.32 -12.33 -8.03
N ARG A 93 3.69 -12.82 -6.96
CA ARG A 93 2.23 -12.98 -6.89
C ARG A 93 1.49 -11.64 -6.93
N LEU A 94 2.04 -10.63 -6.27
CA LEU A 94 1.54 -9.26 -6.35
C LEU A 94 1.62 -8.72 -7.78
N ALA A 95 2.78 -8.88 -8.45
CA ALA A 95 2.98 -8.45 -9.83
C ALA A 95 2.03 -9.13 -10.83
N ASN A 96 1.60 -10.36 -10.52
CA ASN A 96 0.62 -11.13 -11.29
C ASN A 96 -0.85 -10.79 -10.96
N ASN A 97 -1.11 -9.73 -10.18
CA ASN A 97 -2.45 -9.31 -9.77
C ASN A 97 -3.24 -10.39 -9.02
N GLU A 98 -2.58 -11.18 -8.17
CA GLU A 98 -3.31 -12.15 -7.36
C GLU A 98 -4.13 -11.45 -6.26
N ASP A 99 -5.47 -11.49 -6.38
CA ASP A 99 -6.41 -10.79 -5.48
C ASP A 99 -6.16 -11.04 -3.99
N LYS A 100 -5.87 -12.30 -3.62
CA LYS A 100 -5.60 -12.68 -2.22
C LYS A 100 -4.36 -11.98 -1.67
N ILE A 101 -3.35 -11.76 -2.51
CA ILE A 101 -2.13 -11.05 -2.13
C ILE A 101 -2.38 -9.56 -2.09
N ILE A 102 -3.05 -8.99 -3.11
CA ILE A 102 -3.43 -7.57 -3.14
C ILE A 102 -4.14 -7.15 -1.85
N GLN A 103 -5.10 -7.94 -1.38
CA GLN A 103 -5.87 -7.66 -0.16
C GLN A 103 -5.03 -7.68 1.13
N ARG A 104 -3.86 -8.34 1.11
CA ARG A 104 -2.94 -8.46 2.24
C ARG A 104 -1.81 -7.44 2.22
N ILE A 105 -1.65 -6.70 1.11
CA ILE A 105 -0.66 -5.63 1.02
C ILE A 105 -1.22 -4.32 1.55
N LYS A 106 -0.41 -3.62 2.34
CA LYS A 106 -0.67 -2.25 2.79
C LYS A 106 0.46 -1.35 2.33
N VAL A 107 0.09 -0.22 1.75
CA VAL A 107 1.04 0.83 1.36
C VAL A 107 0.92 1.97 2.34
N LYS A 108 2.03 2.39 2.94
CA LYS A 108 2.06 3.43 3.97
C LYS A 108 3.08 4.51 3.62
N PRO A 109 2.80 5.78 3.93
CA PRO A 109 3.84 6.81 3.92
C PRO A 109 4.99 6.42 4.85
N SER A 110 6.21 6.66 4.40
CA SER A 110 7.41 6.34 5.16
C SER A 110 8.25 7.59 5.37
N ILE A 111 8.77 7.73 6.59
CA ILE A 111 9.73 8.77 6.93
C ILE A 111 11.08 8.07 7.02
N TYR A 112 12.05 8.51 6.24
CA TYR A 112 13.42 8.04 6.39
C TYR A 112 13.88 8.30 7.82
N LYS A 113 14.22 7.24 8.55
CA LYS A 113 14.99 7.40 9.78
C LYS A 113 16.45 7.54 9.33
N LYS A 114 16.94 8.78 9.26
CA LYS A 114 18.36 9.07 9.06
C LYS A 114 19.19 8.48 10.20
#